data_AF-F1KX54-F1
#
_entry.id   AF-F1KX54-F1
#
_cell.length_a   1.000
_cell.length_b   1.000
_cell.length_c   1.000
_cell.angle_alpha   90.00
_cell.angle_beta   90.00
_cell.angle_gamma   90.00
#
_symmetry.space_group_name_H-M   'P 1'
#
loop_
_entity.id
_entity.type
_entity.pdbx_description
1 polymer ?
#
loop_
_entity_poly.entity_id
_entity_poly.type
_entity_poly.pdbx_seq_one_letter_code
_entity_poly.pdbx_strand_id
1 'polypeptide(L)'
;MNPSLRMTEEYLGSYNYELSSQITKEALYERLSKIINATLIDDSGEWRLRLLEEIFRVVSPLTTQLQSTTNINQLSNKPTFIIGPSDSFDDLSFRVTECKGSPTRSYASRESSLSNAQSQVDLANLGPLSHQCNEQTDKAALSSLVKKLKTTNIAREDFANMEDKEIVQLMNLGYVKQRELESKLGSDLLRAVSLRRMHISSSSKIPLEDLPFRQFDYSLISGACCENVIGYVPLPTGIAGPLIVNGRRYFIPLATTEGALVASTNRGCRALTESGGAIVRVYKDAMTRAPVVQLESAVRALELKHWLENPTNFEGLKRTFDTTSNYARLQKLDADPIGRLLFIRFEAKTGDAMGMNMVSKGVNMVMTTLKKEFPGMEVLSLSGNYCVDKKACALNWIKGRGKSVVSEAVVPASVVRNVLKTDVDSMCRLAETKLLIGSSIAGTVGGWNAHAANVVAATFLATGQDAAQVVSSSMCLTSMEKTKLGDLYVSCNMRCLEVGTVGGGTILPAQRSCLEVLGCAGADRANPGGNAKRLAEIICATVMAGELSLMAAQCSDDLIKSHLRLNRSTRNLYTADRLSETTSMPLVRQCSSDDPTPGIQLPATNSRLNVSLHSKGNSDRTIRVDTNCSNIL
;
A
#
# COMPACT_ATOMS: atom_id res chain seq x y z
N MET A 1 -22.27 -7.19 -52.98
CA MET A 1 -21.34 -6.36 -53.78
C MET A 1 -19.93 -6.59 -53.27
N ASN A 2 -19.10 -7.21 -54.12
CA ASN A 2 -17.63 -7.25 -54.10
C ASN A 2 -17.11 -5.95 -54.80
N PRO A 3 -15.79 -5.64 -55.00
CA PRO A 3 -14.51 -6.19 -54.50
C PRO A 3 -13.34 -5.17 -54.25
N SER A 4 -12.17 -5.69 -53.79
CA SER A 4 -10.76 -5.33 -54.16
C SER A 4 -10.17 -3.94 -53.81
N LEU A 5 -8.92 -3.77 -53.33
CA LEU A 5 -7.64 -4.27 -53.85
C LEU A 5 -6.50 -4.34 -52.79
N ARG A 6 -5.59 -5.30 -52.98
CA ARG A 6 -4.23 -5.45 -52.40
C ARG A 6 -3.18 -4.74 -53.27
N MET A 7 -1.98 -4.43 -52.72
CA MET A 7 -0.62 -4.56 -53.32
C MET A 7 0.43 -4.36 -52.19
N THR A 8 1.16 -5.36 -51.67
CA THR A 8 2.38 -6.11 -52.11
C THR A 8 3.73 -5.38 -51.97
N GLU A 9 4.66 -6.02 -51.26
CA GLU A 9 6.11 -5.76 -51.21
C GLU A 9 6.77 -5.99 -52.58
N GLU A 10 7.72 -5.12 -52.94
CA GLU A 10 9.00 -5.37 -53.66
C GLU A 10 9.41 -4.08 -54.37
N TYR A 11 10.50 -3.44 -53.93
CA TYR A 11 11.58 -2.91 -54.77
C TYR A 11 12.63 -2.29 -53.85
N LEU A 12 13.60 -3.11 -53.43
CA LEU A 12 14.91 -2.65 -52.98
C LEU A 12 15.67 -2.12 -54.20
N GLY A 13 16.03 -0.84 -54.17
CA GLY A 13 16.93 -0.20 -55.13
C GLY A 13 18.02 0.56 -54.40
N SER A 14 19.23 0.00 -54.42
CA SER A 14 20.49 0.50 -53.87
C SER A 14 20.92 1.86 -54.42
N TYR A 15 21.43 2.79 -53.57
CA TYR A 15 22.60 3.64 -53.86
C TYR A 15 23.18 4.23 -52.55
N ASN A 16 24.51 4.23 -52.46
CA ASN A 16 25.34 4.65 -51.31
C ASN A 16 25.81 6.12 -51.40
N TYR A 17 26.21 6.68 -50.23
CA TYR A 17 26.97 7.93 -49.95
C TYR A 17 26.20 9.26 -50.21
N GLU A 18 26.23 10.34 -49.40
CA GLU A 18 27.07 10.80 -48.29
C GLU A 18 26.36 11.93 -47.48
N LEU A 19 26.86 12.26 -46.28
CA LEU A 19 26.34 13.18 -45.25
C LEU A 19 26.10 14.66 -45.70
N SER A 20 25.02 15.30 -45.20
CA SER A 20 25.07 16.33 -44.14
C SER A 20 23.90 17.35 -44.16
N SER A 21 23.16 17.40 -43.06
CA SER A 21 22.74 18.63 -42.35
C SER A 21 21.81 18.23 -41.20
N GLN A 22 22.39 17.98 -40.02
CA GLN A 22 21.63 17.75 -38.80
C GLN A 22 20.92 19.06 -38.41
N ILE A 23 19.59 19.04 -38.30
CA ILE A 23 18.85 20.04 -37.53
C ILE A 23 19.35 19.93 -36.08
N THR A 24 19.88 21.01 -35.54
CA THR A 24 20.34 21.04 -34.15
C THR A 24 19.14 20.86 -33.21
N LYS A 25 19.37 20.19 -32.08
CA LYS A 25 18.34 19.90 -31.08
C LYS A 25 17.65 21.18 -30.60
N GLU A 26 18.39 22.28 -30.58
CA GLU A 26 17.96 23.61 -30.21
C GLU A 26 16.95 24.19 -31.22
N ALA A 27 17.19 24.00 -32.52
CA ALA A 27 16.28 24.45 -33.58
C ALA A 27 14.96 23.64 -33.60
N LEU A 28 15.03 22.34 -33.31
CA LEU A 28 13.85 21.50 -33.14
C LEU A 28 13.02 21.93 -31.91
N TYR A 29 13.71 22.22 -30.81
CA TYR A 29 13.08 22.65 -29.56
C TYR A 29 12.38 24.01 -29.71
N GLU A 30 13.02 24.97 -30.35
CA GLU A 30 12.44 26.30 -30.57
C GLU A 30 11.18 26.25 -31.45
N ARG A 31 11.19 25.38 -32.47
CA ARG A 31 10.08 25.24 -33.42
C ARG A 31 8.87 24.55 -32.78
N LEU A 32 9.07 23.49 -32.01
CA LEU A 32 8.01 22.83 -31.23
C LEU A 32 7.43 23.75 -30.16
N SER A 33 8.28 24.52 -29.49
CA SER A 33 7.85 25.46 -28.45
C SER A 33 6.94 26.56 -29.01
N LYS A 34 7.23 27.11 -30.20
CA LYS A 34 6.36 28.09 -30.88
C LYS A 34 4.99 27.51 -31.24
N ILE A 35 4.91 26.25 -31.67
CA ILE A 35 3.66 25.59 -32.06
C ILE A 35 2.79 25.30 -30.82
N ILE A 36 3.40 24.80 -29.75
CA ILE A 36 2.70 24.51 -28.49
C ILE A 36 2.17 25.79 -27.86
N ASN A 37 2.94 26.88 -27.88
CA ASN A 37 2.54 28.15 -27.28
C ASN A 37 1.49 28.92 -28.11
N ALA A 38 1.35 28.63 -29.41
CA ALA A 38 0.35 29.25 -30.27
C ALA A 38 -1.04 28.58 -30.20
N THR A 39 -1.14 27.39 -29.59
CA THR A 39 -2.35 26.55 -29.66
C THR A 39 -2.89 26.26 -28.26
N LEU A 40 -3.42 27.30 -27.61
CA LEU A 40 -4.17 27.16 -26.37
C LEU A 40 -5.59 27.66 -26.63
N ILE A 41 -6.54 26.77 -26.37
CA ILE A 41 -8.01 26.89 -26.41
C ILE A 41 -8.65 26.37 -27.70
N ASP A 42 -8.94 25.07 -27.72
CA ASP A 42 -10.01 24.47 -28.53
C ASP A 42 -10.48 23.17 -27.84
N ASP A 43 -11.74 23.17 -27.40
CA ASP A 43 -12.38 22.08 -26.62
C ASP A 43 -12.81 20.89 -27.50
N SER A 44 -12.68 20.99 -28.83
CA SER A 44 -13.08 19.94 -29.78
C SER A 44 -12.06 18.80 -29.94
N GLY A 45 -10.83 18.99 -29.46
CA GLY A 45 -9.74 18.03 -29.62
C GLY A 45 -9.14 17.93 -31.04
N GLU A 46 -9.62 18.71 -32.01
CA GLU A 46 -9.04 18.78 -33.36
C GLU A 46 -7.58 19.26 -33.33
N TRP A 47 -7.24 20.15 -32.41
CA TRP A 47 -5.87 20.66 -32.29
C TRP A 47 -4.86 19.56 -31.94
N ARG A 48 -5.26 18.50 -31.22
CA ARG A 48 -4.37 17.37 -30.90
C ARG A 48 -4.03 16.55 -32.14
N LEU A 49 -5.00 16.35 -33.02
CA LEU A 49 -4.80 15.66 -34.30
C LEU A 49 -3.92 16.49 -35.22
N ARG A 50 -4.16 17.81 -35.34
CA ARG A 50 -3.30 18.71 -36.13
C ARG A 50 -1.89 18.84 -35.57
N LEU A 51 -1.74 18.87 -34.24
CA LEU A 51 -0.44 18.88 -33.57
C LEU A 51 0.32 17.57 -33.83
N LEU A 52 -0.36 16.43 -33.74
CA LEU A 52 0.23 15.13 -34.07
C LEU A 52 0.63 15.07 -35.54
N GLU A 53 -0.21 15.52 -36.47
CA GLU A 53 0.11 15.57 -37.90
C GLU A 53 1.31 16.48 -38.19
N GLU A 54 1.42 17.65 -37.55
CA GLU A 54 2.57 18.54 -37.72
C GLU A 54 3.84 17.98 -37.06
N ILE A 55 3.73 17.32 -35.91
CA ILE A 55 4.86 16.59 -35.31
C ILE A 55 5.32 15.47 -36.25
N PHE A 56 4.39 14.71 -36.86
CA PHE A 56 4.72 13.69 -37.83
C PHE A 56 5.35 14.27 -39.10
N ARG A 57 4.92 15.44 -39.56
CA ARG A 57 5.57 16.17 -40.67
C ARG A 57 6.99 16.61 -40.36
N VAL A 58 7.27 17.01 -39.12
CA VAL A 58 8.60 17.45 -38.70
C VAL A 58 9.56 16.27 -38.48
N VAL A 59 9.03 15.12 -38.06
CA VAL A 59 9.83 13.93 -37.69
C VAL A 59 10.06 12.97 -38.87
N SER A 60 9.28 13.08 -39.97
CA SER A 60 9.45 12.24 -41.17
C SER A 60 10.31 12.95 -42.24
N PRO A 61 11.40 12.35 -42.76
CA PRO A 61 12.26 13.02 -43.74
C PRO A 61 11.63 13.08 -45.14
N LEU A 62 11.65 14.28 -45.73
CA LEU A 62 11.64 14.60 -47.17
C LEU A 62 10.49 14.06 -48.05
N THR A 63 9.50 14.92 -48.31
CA THR A 63 9.05 15.13 -49.70
C THR A 63 8.65 16.59 -49.89
N THR A 64 9.41 17.28 -50.75
CA THR A 64 9.41 18.73 -50.97
C THR A 64 8.21 19.20 -51.80
N GLN A 65 7.70 20.39 -51.52
CA GLN A 65 7.41 21.38 -52.56
C GLN A 65 7.93 22.77 -52.16
N LEU A 66 8.66 23.36 -53.11
CA LEU A 66 9.30 24.68 -53.09
C LEU A 66 8.32 25.83 -53.36
N GLN A 67 8.67 27.01 -52.84
CA GLN A 67 8.63 28.37 -53.44
C GLN A 67 8.96 29.38 -52.31
N SER A 68 9.72 30.47 -52.41
CA SER A 68 10.66 31.09 -53.36
C SER A 68 11.20 32.36 -52.65
N THR A 69 12.52 32.62 -52.71
CA THR A 69 13.24 33.95 -52.64
C THR A 69 12.82 35.01 -51.59
N THR A 70 13.68 35.67 -50.79
CA THR A 70 14.80 36.57 -51.17
C THR A 70 15.58 37.09 -49.93
N ASN A 71 16.81 37.58 -50.16
CA ASN A 71 17.83 38.15 -49.24
C ASN A 71 17.41 39.25 -48.24
N ILE A 72 18.18 39.42 -47.14
CA ILE A 72 19.10 40.57 -46.87
C ILE A 72 19.61 40.58 -45.40
N ASN A 73 20.95 40.63 -45.27
CA ASN A 73 21.89 41.25 -44.31
C ASN A 73 21.55 41.61 -42.84
N GLN A 74 22.55 41.25 -42.01
CA GLN A 74 23.22 42.00 -40.92
C GLN A 74 22.37 42.73 -39.86
N LEU A 75 22.60 42.41 -38.57
CA LEU A 75 23.34 43.29 -37.65
C LEU A 75 23.54 42.64 -36.28
N SER A 76 24.80 42.67 -35.85
CA SER A 76 25.24 42.54 -34.46
C SER A 76 24.60 43.61 -33.58
N ASN A 77 24.09 43.22 -32.41
CA ASN A 77 24.20 43.97 -31.15
C ASN A 77 23.65 43.12 -29.99
N LYS A 78 24.50 42.84 -28.99
CA LYS A 78 24.01 42.53 -27.64
C LYS A 78 23.48 43.84 -27.03
N PRO A 79 22.31 43.82 -26.38
CA PRO A 79 22.31 44.30 -25.00
C PRO A 79 21.42 43.50 -24.03
N THR A 80 22.00 43.27 -22.85
CA THR A 80 21.48 43.53 -21.51
C THR A 80 20.02 43.18 -21.16
N PHE A 81 19.87 42.24 -20.20
CA PHE A 81 18.62 41.96 -19.51
C PHE A 81 18.26 43.08 -18.52
N ILE A 82 17.07 43.64 -18.66
CA ILE A 82 16.36 44.40 -17.61
C ILE A 82 15.24 43.48 -17.13
N ILE A 83 15.24 43.12 -15.85
CA ILE A 83 14.15 42.38 -15.22
C ILE A 83 13.07 43.41 -14.86
N GLY A 84 11.94 43.36 -15.58
CA GLY A 84 10.71 44.08 -15.23
C GLY A 84 10.00 43.43 -14.04
N PRO A 85 9.12 44.20 -13.35
CA PRO A 85 8.78 43.95 -11.96
C PRO A 85 7.89 42.72 -11.77
N SER A 86 8.25 41.97 -10.73
CA SER A 86 7.49 40.87 -10.14
C SER A 86 6.16 41.37 -9.58
N ASP A 87 5.06 40.72 -9.95
CA ASP A 87 3.82 40.80 -9.16
C ASP A 87 4.00 40.04 -7.84
N SER A 88 4.35 40.82 -6.82
CA SER A 88 4.02 40.72 -5.40
C SER A 88 3.79 39.33 -4.79
N PHE A 89 4.84 38.85 -4.10
CA PHE A 89 4.70 38.22 -2.79
C PHE A 89 4.35 39.31 -1.77
N ASP A 90 3.08 39.52 -1.48
CA ASP A 90 2.61 40.24 -0.28
C ASP A 90 1.11 40.00 -0.08
N ASP A 91 0.76 38.86 0.53
CA ASP A 91 -0.45 38.78 1.38
C ASP A 91 -0.42 37.54 2.29
N LEU A 92 0.59 37.42 3.16
CA LEU A 92 0.57 36.52 4.33
C LEU A 92 1.46 37.12 5.43
N SER A 93 0.96 38.15 6.12
CA SER A 93 1.57 38.64 7.35
C SER A 93 1.14 37.78 8.54
N PHE A 94 2.01 36.87 8.99
CA PHE A 94 1.93 36.32 10.34
C PHE A 94 2.59 37.32 11.31
N ARG A 95 1.79 37.88 12.23
CA ARG A 95 2.31 38.62 13.38
C ARG A 95 3.07 37.65 14.30
N VAL A 96 4.39 37.75 14.31
CA VAL A 96 5.23 37.25 15.39
C VAL A 96 5.55 38.41 16.32
N THR A 97 5.04 38.34 17.54
CA THR A 97 5.41 39.25 18.63
C THR A 97 6.80 38.88 19.13
N GLU A 98 7.80 39.74 18.88
CA GLU A 98 9.12 39.62 19.48
C GLU A 98 9.07 39.93 20.99
N CYS A 99 9.63 39.04 21.82
CA CYS A 99 10.21 39.41 23.10
C CYS A 99 11.74 39.34 22.98
N LYS A 100 12.38 40.50 23.16
CA LYS A 100 13.83 40.75 23.10
C LYS A 100 14.59 40.10 24.26
N GLY A 101 15.84 39.66 24.01
CA GLY A 101 16.79 39.35 25.09
C GLY A 101 18.15 38.71 24.73
N SER A 102 18.98 39.38 23.90
CA SER A 102 20.46 39.54 24.02
C SER A 102 21.41 38.29 23.99
N PRO A 103 22.77 38.43 23.78
CA PRO A 103 23.44 37.77 22.66
C PRO A 103 24.74 36.96 22.99
N THR A 104 25.32 36.38 21.93
CA THR A 104 26.73 35.92 21.71
C THR A 104 27.17 34.53 22.20
N ARG A 105 27.58 33.66 21.25
CA ARG A 105 28.99 33.28 21.00
C ARG A 105 29.15 32.35 19.80
N SER A 106 30.17 32.64 19.00
CA SER A 106 30.78 31.83 17.94
C SER A 106 31.53 30.61 18.50
N TYR A 107 31.63 29.52 17.74
CA TYR A 107 32.89 28.91 17.25
C TYR A 107 32.68 27.54 16.56
N ALA A 108 33.22 27.46 15.34
CA ALA A 108 33.97 26.40 14.66
C ALA A 108 33.78 24.89 14.98
N SER A 109 33.51 24.15 13.88
CA SER A 109 34.05 22.84 13.44
C SER A 109 34.62 21.83 14.45
N ARG A 110 34.07 20.60 14.40
CA ARG A 110 34.86 19.36 14.35
C ARG A 110 34.04 18.16 13.89
N GLU A 111 34.59 17.45 12.90
CA GLU A 111 34.20 16.12 12.46
C GLU A 111 34.39 15.09 13.60
N SER A 112 33.47 14.13 13.71
CA SER A 112 33.81 12.71 13.98
C SER A 112 32.57 11.80 14.04
N SER A 113 32.73 10.64 13.40
CA SER A 113 32.06 9.35 13.65
C SER A 113 30.54 9.22 13.39
N LEU A 114 30.25 8.78 12.17
CA LEU A 114 29.02 8.08 11.79
C LEU A 114 29.00 6.67 12.41
N SER A 115 28.00 6.39 13.25
CA SER A 115 27.52 5.02 13.48
C SER A 115 26.03 5.04 13.82
N ASN A 116 25.30 4.09 13.22
CA ASN A 116 23.89 3.72 13.44
C ASN A 116 22.80 4.62 12.82
N ALA A 117 22.54 4.40 11.54
CA ALA A 117 21.28 4.78 10.90
C ALA A 117 20.19 3.74 11.25
N GLN A 118 19.55 3.90 12.41
CA GLN A 118 18.15 3.54 12.57
C GLN A 118 17.35 4.78 12.18
N SER A 119 16.38 4.63 11.29
CA SER A 119 15.40 5.65 10.94
C SER A 119 14.67 6.11 12.20
N GLN A 120 15.15 7.20 12.82
CA GLN A 120 14.43 7.94 13.82
C GLN A 120 13.26 8.62 13.12
N VAL A 121 12.06 8.09 13.33
CA VAL A 121 10.83 8.86 13.14
C VAL A 121 10.78 9.79 14.35
N ASP A 122 10.99 11.07 14.10
CA ASP A 122 11.03 12.11 15.11
C ASP A 122 9.61 12.39 15.62
N LEU A 123 9.20 11.65 16.65
CA LEU A 123 8.03 11.94 17.50
C LEU A 123 8.47 12.36 18.91
N ALA A 124 9.66 12.95 19.02
CA ALA A 124 10.18 13.45 20.28
C ALA A 124 10.25 14.97 20.22
N ASN A 125 9.14 15.65 20.55
CA ASN A 125 9.13 16.95 21.23
C ASN A 125 7.68 17.40 21.49
N LEU A 126 7.03 16.79 22.48
CA LEU A 126 6.13 17.57 23.32
C LEU A 126 7.01 18.05 24.48
N GLY A 127 7.43 19.31 24.41
CA GLY A 127 8.11 19.98 25.52
C GLY A 127 7.24 20.00 26.77
N PRO A 128 7.78 20.40 27.93
CA PRO A 128 7.00 20.41 29.17
C PRO A 128 5.81 21.37 29.04
N LEU A 129 4.61 20.82 28.89
CA LEU A 129 3.37 21.58 28.88
C LEU A 129 2.92 21.76 30.34
N SER A 130 3.04 22.99 30.82
CA SER A 130 2.58 23.41 32.13
C SER A 130 1.06 23.25 32.25
N HIS A 131 0.60 22.28 33.04
CA HIS A 131 -0.78 22.19 33.47
C HIS A 131 -0.89 22.74 34.90
N GLN A 132 -1.61 23.87 35.04
CA GLN A 132 -2.05 24.39 36.32
C GLN A 132 -3.12 23.46 36.90
N CYS A 133 -2.79 22.75 37.97
CA CYS A 133 -3.74 22.12 38.88
C CYS A 133 -3.16 22.22 40.30
N ASN A 134 -3.97 22.74 41.26
CA ASN A 134 -3.70 22.93 42.69
C ASN A 134 -2.22 22.95 43.14
N GLU A 135 -1.59 24.12 43.03
CA GLU A 135 -0.13 24.28 43.04
C GLU A 135 0.62 24.08 44.37
N GLN A 136 -0.03 23.90 45.53
CA GLN A 136 0.67 23.93 46.82
C GLN A 136 1.00 22.56 47.42
N THR A 137 0.19 21.52 47.19
CA THR A 137 0.45 20.16 47.68
C THR A 137 1.36 19.35 46.75
N ASP A 138 1.28 19.58 45.43
CA ASP A 138 2.05 18.83 44.42
C ASP A 138 3.50 19.30 44.29
N LYS A 139 3.82 20.59 44.53
CA LYS A 139 5.21 21.09 44.43
C LYS A 139 6.13 20.49 45.50
N ALA A 140 5.64 20.23 46.71
CA ALA A 140 6.42 19.64 47.79
C ALA A 140 6.69 18.14 47.55
N ALA A 141 5.67 17.39 47.11
CA ALA A 141 5.80 15.99 46.72
C ALA A 141 6.74 15.82 45.52
N LEU A 142 6.59 16.68 44.50
CA LEU A 142 7.45 16.68 43.33
C LEU A 142 8.90 17.08 43.64
N SER A 143 9.10 18.08 44.50
CA SER A 143 10.43 18.47 44.99
C SER A 143 11.08 17.35 45.81
N SER A 144 10.31 16.64 46.64
CA SER A 144 10.77 15.46 47.38
C SER A 144 11.11 14.29 46.46
N LEU A 145 10.29 14.02 45.44
CA LEU A 145 10.53 12.99 44.43
C LEU A 145 11.77 13.31 43.59
N VAL A 146 11.91 14.55 43.11
CA VAL A 146 13.11 15.04 42.40
C VAL A 146 14.35 14.99 43.29
N LYS A 147 14.23 15.31 44.58
CA LYS A 147 15.33 15.23 45.55
C LYS A 147 15.72 13.79 45.85
N LYS A 148 14.75 12.87 46.01
CA LYS A 148 14.97 11.42 46.09
C LYS A 148 15.67 10.91 44.83
N LEU A 149 15.14 11.17 43.64
CA LEU A 149 15.74 10.77 42.34
C LEU A 149 17.20 11.23 42.19
N LYS A 150 17.50 12.47 42.60
CA LYS A 150 18.86 13.03 42.56
C LYS A 150 19.80 12.45 43.62
N THR A 151 19.29 11.92 44.73
CA THR A 151 20.11 11.35 45.82
C THR A 151 20.24 9.83 45.80
N THR A 152 19.28 9.09 45.23
CA THR A 152 19.24 7.62 45.29
C THR A 152 19.69 6.91 44.01
N ASN A 153 20.06 7.63 42.95
CA ASN A 153 20.51 6.98 41.70
C ASN A 153 19.46 5.97 41.20
N ILE A 154 18.17 6.37 41.20
CA ILE A 154 16.94 5.61 40.84
C ILE A 154 16.96 5.05 39.39
N ALA A 155 18.10 5.11 38.70
CA ALA A 155 18.37 4.27 37.54
C ALA A 155 18.26 2.76 37.82
N ARG A 156 18.15 2.30 39.09
CA ARG A 156 18.14 0.88 39.46
C ARG A 156 17.06 0.40 40.44
N GLU A 157 16.17 1.25 40.96
CA GLU A 157 15.22 0.83 42.00
C GLU A 157 13.82 0.48 41.46
N ASP A 158 13.38 -0.68 41.92
CA ASP A 158 12.11 -1.41 41.79
C ASP A 158 10.86 -0.64 41.26
N PHE A 159 10.80 -0.45 39.94
CA PHE A 159 9.61 0.06 39.26
C PHE A 159 8.36 -0.80 39.51
N ALA A 160 8.53 -2.09 39.88
CA ALA A 160 7.40 -2.96 40.17
C ALA A 160 6.67 -2.54 41.47
N ASN A 161 7.38 -1.92 42.43
CA ASN A 161 6.81 -1.50 43.71
C ASN A 161 6.49 0.00 43.81
N MET A 162 6.82 0.82 42.81
CA MET A 162 6.45 2.24 42.77
C MET A 162 4.94 2.44 42.51
N GLU A 163 4.37 3.56 42.93
CA GLU A 163 2.97 3.89 42.62
C GLU A 163 2.81 4.37 41.18
N ASP A 164 1.68 4.05 40.55
CA ASP A 164 1.42 4.40 39.14
C ASP A 164 1.51 5.91 38.87
N LYS A 165 1.01 6.73 39.81
CA LYS A 165 1.06 8.20 39.71
C LYS A 165 2.50 8.73 39.70
N GLU A 166 3.39 8.12 40.50
CA GLU A 166 4.79 8.53 40.57
C GLU A 166 5.50 8.22 39.25
N ILE A 167 5.31 7.00 38.71
CA ILE A 167 5.89 6.60 37.43
C ILE A 167 5.40 7.52 36.30
N VAL A 168 4.10 7.82 36.24
CA VAL A 168 3.54 8.76 35.25
C VAL A 168 4.14 10.15 35.40
N GLN A 169 4.36 10.63 36.63
CA GLN A 169 5.00 11.93 36.86
C GLN A 169 6.48 11.93 36.40
N LEU A 170 7.22 10.84 36.62
CA LEU A 170 8.57 10.67 36.07
C LEU A 170 8.59 10.70 34.54
N MET A 171 7.58 10.11 33.90
CA MET A 171 7.42 10.15 32.45
C MET A 171 7.09 11.56 31.96
N ASN A 172 6.16 12.26 32.62
CA ASN A 172 5.79 13.65 32.30
C ASN A 172 6.98 14.61 32.41
N LEU A 173 7.91 14.34 33.33
CA LEU A 173 9.14 15.11 33.52
C LEU A 173 10.30 14.67 32.61
N GLY A 174 10.13 13.61 31.81
CA GLY A 174 11.14 13.12 30.87
C GLY A 174 12.26 12.27 31.49
N TYR A 175 12.14 11.87 32.77
CA TYR A 175 13.12 10.99 33.42
C TYR A 175 12.98 9.51 33.02
N VAL A 176 11.79 9.11 32.56
CA VAL A 176 11.50 7.75 32.07
C VAL A 176 10.86 7.86 30.69
N LYS A 177 11.41 7.15 29.69
CA LYS A 177 10.84 7.14 28.34
C LYS A 177 9.77 6.06 28.20
N GLN A 178 8.74 6.31 27.39
CA GLN A 178 7.65 5.35 27.16
C GLN A 178 8.13 3.96 26.72
N ARG A 179 9.17 3.89 25.89
CA ARG A 179 9.77 2.65 25.37
C ARG A 179 10.52 1.81 26.42
N GLU A 180 10.76 2.37 27.61
CA GLU A 180 11.53 1.73 28.68
C GLU A 180 10.62 1.05 29.71
N LEU A 181 9.29 1.20 29.59
CA LEU A 181 8.34 0.67 30.56
C LEU A 181 8.39 -0.85 30.62
N GLU A 182 8.37 -1.53 29.48
CA GLU A 182 8.42 -2.99 29.41
C GLU A 182 9.70 -3.54 30.05
N SER A 183 10.86 -2.91 29.82
CA SER A 183 12.13 -3.36 30.41
C SER A 183 12.25 -3.05 31.91
N LYS A 184 11.62 -1.96 32.38
CA LYS A 184 11.63 -1.55 33.80
C LYS A 184 10.63 -2.31 34.66
N LEU A 185 9.46 -2.66 34.12
CA LEU A 185 8.39 -3.39 34.83
C LEU A 185 8.50 -4.91 34.70
N GLY A 186 9.43 -5.40 33.87
CA GLY A 186 9.70 -6.82 33.71
C GLY A 186 8.48 -7.58 33.17
N SER A 187 7.88 -8.44 34.01
CA SER A 187 6.76 -9.29 33.62
C SER A 187 5.40 -8.57 33.57
N ASP A 188 5.26 -7.39 34.19
CA ASP A 188 3.98 -6.68 34.24
C ASP A 188 3.75 -5.78 33.01
N LEU A 189 3.58 -6.44 31.86
CA LEU A 189 3.38 -5.78 30.58
C LEU A 189 2.02 -5.08 30.48
N LEU A 190 0.98 -5.58 31.16
CA LEU A 190 -0.33 -4.94 31.19
C LEU A 190 -0.24 -3.58 31.89
N ARG A 191 0.50 -3.51 33.00
CA ARG A 191 0.74 -2.26 33.70
C ARG A 191 1.58 -1.30 32.88
N ALA A 192 2.58 -1.78 32.12
CA ALA A 192 3.32 -0.94 31.17
C ALA A 192 2.38 -0.24 30.16
N VAL A 193 1.44 -0.98 29.58
CA VAL A 193 0.41 -0.43 28.68
C VAL A 193 -0.49 0.58 29.41
N SER A 194 -0.93 0.26 30.64
CA SER A 194 -1.75 1.15 31.47
C SER A 194 -1.05 2.48 31.77
N LEU A 195 0.20 2.44 32.23
CA LEU A 195 1.02 3.60 32.55
C LEU A 195 1.24 4.49 31.32
N ARG A 196 1.52 3.88 30.16
CA ARG A 196 1.63 4.60 28.89
C ARG A 196 0.35 5.34 28.53
N ARG A 197 -0.81 4.68 28.68
CA ARG A 197 -2.13 5.30 28.44
C ARG A 197 -2.38 6.47 29.41
N MET A 198 -2.08 6.32 30.70
CA MET A 198 -2.22 7.39 31.69
C MET A 198 -1.32 8.60 31.39
N HIS A 199 -0.07 8.36 31.01
CA HIS A 199 0.85 9.40 30.59
C HIS A 199 0.33 10.18 29.37
N ILE A 200 -0.16 9.47 28.34
CA ILE A 200 -0.74 10.10 27.13
C ILE A 200 -2.02 10.89 27.45
N SER A 201 -2.95 10.28 28.20
CA SER A 201 -4.21 10.95 28.54
C SER A 201 -3.98 12.19 29.43
N SER A 202 -3.03 12.14 30.37
CA SER A 202 -2.71 13.28 31.24
C SER A 202 -1.91 14.39 30.53
N SER A 203 -1.01 14.04 29.61
CA SER A 203 -0.15 15.01 28.92
C SER A 203 -0.84 15.67 27.71
N SER A 204 -1.82 15.01 27.11
CA SER A 204 -2.38 15.42 25.80
C SER A 204 -3.90 15.48 25.75
N LYS A 205 -4.63 15.22 26.84
CA LYS A 205 -6.11 15.18 26.89
C LYS A 205 -6.72 14.28 25.81
N ILE A 206 -6.01 13.23 25.39
CA ILE A 206 -6.47 12.29 24.37
C ILE A 206 -7.35 11.23 25.03
N PRO A 207 -8.62 11.06 24.59
CA PRO A 207 -9.48 10.01 25.09
C PRO A 207 -9.05 8.64 24.53
N LEU A 208 -8.82 7.68 25.42
CA LEU A 208 -8.45 6.30 25.07
C LEU A 208 -9.45 5.26 25.62
N GLU A 209 -10.57 5.71 26.20
CA GLU A 209 -11.52 4.87 26.95
C GLU A 209 -12.06 3.70 26.12
N ASP A 210 -12.39 3.95 24.85
CA ASP A 210 -12.95 2.94 23.94
C ASP A 210 -11.89 2.06 23.26
N LEU A 211 -10.59 2.38 23.40
CA LEU A 211 -9.52 1.52 22.89
C LEU A 211 -9.20 0.46 23.95
N PRO A 212 -9.60 -0.82 23.74
CA PRO A 212 -9.40 -1.86 24.73
C PRO A 212 -7.92 -2.18 24.90
N PHE A 213 -7.56 -2.57 26.12
CA PHE A 213 -6.19 -2.96 26.48
C PHE A 213 -6.11 -4.02 27.58
N ARG A 214 -7.25 -4.41 28.16
CA ARG A 214 -7.31 -5.46 29.18
C ARG A 214 -7.54 -6.80 28.51
N GLN A 215 -7.29 -7.90 29.24
CA GLN A 215 -7.53 -9.27 28.79
C GLN A 215 -6.79 -9.63 27.48
N PHE A 216 -5.61 -9.05 27.29
CA PHE A 216 -4.75 -9.32 26.15
C PHE A 216 -3.39 -9.80 26.65
N ASP A 217 -2.86 -10.87 26.06
CA ASP A 217 -1.53 -11.40 26.39
C ASP A 217 -0.44 -10.61 25.64
N TYR A 218 0.12 -9.60 26.32
CA TYR A 218 1.17 -8.74 25.77
C TYR A 218 2.55 -9.42 25.68
N SER A 219 2.73 -10.60 26.28
CA SER A 219 4.02 -11.31 26.23
C SER A 219 4.39 -11.75 24.82
N LEU A 220 3.39 -12.02 23.97
CA LEU A 220 3.57 -12.40 22.57
C LEU A 220 3.85 -11.22 21.64
N ILE A 221 3.57 -9.98 22.07
CA ILE A 221 3.80 -8.76 21.28
C ILE A 221 5.16 -8.15 21.60
N SER A 222 5.53 -8.12 22.89
CA SER A 222 6.72 -7.42 23.37
C SER A 222 7.99 -7.95 22.68
N GLY A 223 8.72 -7.06 21.99
CA GLY A 223 9.93 -7.40 21.26
C GLY A 223 9.73 -8.23 19.99
N ALA A 224 8.48 -8.44 19.55
CA ALA A 224 8.16 -9.30 18.41
C ALA A 224 7.24 -8.64 17.37
N CYS A 225 6.14 -8.00 17.80
CA CYS A 225 5.08 -7.56 16.88
C CYS A 225 4.78 -6.06 16.90
N CYS A 226 4.97 -5.37 18.03
CA CYS A 226 4.65 -3.95 18.16
C CYS A 226 5.38 -3.32 19.34
N GLU A 227 5.76 -2.05 19.20
CA GLU A 227 6.37 -1.21 20.23
C GLU A 227 5.39 -0.13 20.71
N ASN A 228 5.63 0.43 21.90
CA ASN A 228 4.82 1.52 22.49
C ASN A 228 3.32 1.21 22.54
N VAL A 229 2.97 -0.03 22.91
CA VAL A 229 1.60 -0.54 22.87
C VAL A 229 0.69 0.24 23.83
N ILE A 230 -0.47 0.71 23.34
CA ILE A 230 -1.49 1.42 24.14
C ILE A 230 -2.81 0.66 24.22
N GLY A 231 -2.88 -0.54 23.65
CA GLY A 231 -4.11 -1.32 23.51
C GLY A 231 -4.08 -2.14 22.23
N TYR A 232 -5.25 -2.52 21.75
CA TYR A 232 -5.44 -3.21 20.48
C TYR A 232 -6.73 -2.72 19.81
N VAL A 233 -6.81 -2.85 18.49
CA VAL A 233 -8.00 -2.49 17.71
C VAL A 233 -8.78 -3.77 17.38
N PRO A 234 -10.01 -3.94 17.90
CA PRO A 234 -10.87 -5.05 17.49
C PRO A 234 -11.31 -4.89 16.03
N LEU A 235 -11.15 -5.95 15.23
CA LEU A 235 -11.68 -6.02 13.87
C LEU A 235 -12.75 -7.11 13.79
N PRO A 236 -13.97 -6.80 13.27
CA PRO A 236 -14.98 -7.82 13.03
C PRO A 236 -14.43 -8.92 12.12
N THR A 237 -14.57 -10.17 12.54
CA THR A 237 -14.11 -11.34 11.79
C THR A 237 -15.31 -12.21 11.44
N GLY A 238 -15.62 -12.29 10.15
CA GLY A 238 -16.67 -13.15 9.61
C GLY A 238 -16.11 -14.43 8.99
N ILE A 239 -16.99 -15.35 8.60
CA ILE A 239 -16.65 -16.57 7.88
C ILE A 239 -17.38 -16.62 6.54
N ALA A 240 -16.68 -16.97 5.47
CA ALA A 240 -17.23 -17.32 4.17
C ALA A 240 -16.96 -18.80 3.85
N GLY A 241 -17.96 -19.54 3.37
CA GLY A 241 -17.79 -20.94 2.96
C GLY A 241 -19.06 -21.80 3.11
N PRO A 242 -18.94 -23.11 2.83
CA PRO A 242 -17.70 -23.81 2.50
C PRO A 242 -17.20 -23.46 1.09
N LEU A 243 -15.88 -23.36 0.93
CA LEU A 243 -15.18 -23.30 -0.35
C LEU A 243 -14.43 -24.61 -0.58
N ILE A 244 -14.67 -25.27 -1.71
CA ILE A 244 -13.91 -26.45 -2.12
C ILE A 244 -12.68 -26.02 -2.92
N VAL A 245 -11.49 -26.36 -2.43
CA VAL A 245 -10.20 -26.11 -3.09
C VAL A 245 -9.44 -27.42 -3.16
N ASN A 246 -9.07 -27.86 -4.37
CA ASN A 246 -8.34 -29.12 -4.58
C ASN A 246 -9.02 -30.33 -3.92
N GLY A 247 -10.35 -30.38 -3.97
CA GLY A 247 -11.15 -31.44 -3.36
C GLY A 247 -11.35 -31.33 -1.85
N ARG A 248 -10.78 -30.32 -1.17
CA ARG A 248 -10.93 -30.11 0.28
C ARG A 248 -11.82 -28.91 0.58
N ARG A 249 -12.70 -29.06 1.58
CA ARG A 249 -13.60 -28.00 2.05
C ARG A 249 -12.92 -27.11 3.09
N TYR A 250 -13.10 -25.80 2.96
CA TYR A 250 -12.60 -24.78 3.89
C TYR A 250 -13.67 -23.76 4.26
N PHE A 251 -13.61 -23.26 5.49
CA PHE A 251 -14.35 -22.08 5.94
C PHE A 251 -13.34 -20.95 6.14
N ILE A 252 -13.54 -19.84 5.44
CA ILE A 252 -12.52 -18.80 5.28
C ILE A 252 -12.79 -17.66 6.27
N PRO A 253 -11.93 -17.45 7.27
CA PRO A 253 -12.04 -16.29 8.16
C PRO A 253 -11.62 -15.02 7.42
N LEU A 254 -12.43 -13.97 7.52
CA LEU A 254 -12.23 -12.68 6.88
C LEU A 254 -12.43 -11.57 7.91
N ALA A 255 -11.36 -10.83 8.24
CA ALA A 255 -11.40 -9.71 9.17
C ALA A 255 -11.56 -8.39 8.39
N THR A 256 -12.69 -7.72 8.53
CA THR A 256 -13.01 -6.52 7.75
C THR A 256 -14.04 -5.64 8.44
N THR A 257 -14.01 -4.35 8.14
CA THR A 257 -15.06 -3.39 8.47
C THR A 257 -15.91 -3.02 7.25
N GLU A 258 -15.57 -3.52 6.06
CA GLU A 258 -16.33 -3.28 4.83
C GLU A 258 -17.60 -4.13 4.81
N GLY A 259 -18.76 -3.47 4.87
CA GLY A 259 -20.05 -4.12 4.74
C GLY A 259 -20.20 -4.84 3.39
N ALA A 260 -20.91 -5.97 3.41
CA ALA A 260 -21.14 -6.87 2.27
C ALA A 260 -19.94 -7.70 1.76
N LEU A 261 -18.68 -7.39 2.12
CA LEU A 261 -17.52 -8.15 1.64
C LEU A 261 -17.64 -9.65 1.94
N VAL A 262 -17.81 -10.01 3.22
CA VAL A 262 -17.93 -11.42 3.65
C VAL A 262 -19.13 -12.11 2.98
N ALA A 263 -20.27 -11.42 2.89
CA ALA A 263 -21.48 -11.96 2.27
C ALA A 263 -21.31 -12.21 0.76
N SER A 264 -20.64 -11.29 0.05
CA SER A 264 -20.33 -11.41 -1.37
C SER A 264 -19.35 -12.55 -1.61
N THR A 265 -18.25 -12.62 -0.85
CA THR A 265 -17.30 -13.74 -0.94
C THR A 265 -17.99 -15.08 -0.65
N ASN A 266 -18.89 -15.12 0.35
CA ASN A 266 -19.66 -16.33 0.67
C ASN A 266 -20.58 -16.78 -0.49
N ARG A 267 -21.23 -15.84 -1.19
CA ARG A 267 -22.01 -16.13 -2.40
C ARG A 267 -21.13 -16.71 -3.52
N GLY A 268 -19.92 -16.18 -3.69
CA GLY A 268 -18.92 -16.72 -4.59
C GLY A 268 -18.47 -18.14 -4.21
N CYS A 269 -18.22 -18.39 -2.93
CA CYS A 269 -17.89 -19.72 -2.42
C CYS A 269 -18.99 -20.72 -2.71
N ARG A 270 -20.26 -20.32 -2.55
CA ARG A 270 -21.42 -21.14 -2.91
C ARG A 270 -21.41 -21.49 -4.40
N ALA A 271 -21.21 -20.51 -5.29
CA ALA A 271 -21.16 -20.75 -6.73
C ALA A 271 -20.05 -21.76 -7.10
N LEU A 272 -18.85 -21.59 -6.56
CA LEU A 272 -17.74 -22.52 -6.79
C LEU A 272 -18.01 -23.91 -6.23
N THR A 273 -18.52 -24.00 -5.00
CA THR A 273 -18.81 -25.29 -4.34
C THR A 273 -19.92 -26.07 -5.05
N GLU A 274 -20.99 -25.40 -5.51
CA GLU A 274 -22.04 -26.02 -6.34
C GLU A 274 -21.52 -26.46 -7.72
N SER A 275 -20.37 -25.93 -8.14
CA SER A 275 -19.70 -26.26 -9.41
C SER A 275 -18.59 -27.32 -9.29
N GLY A 276 -18.43 -27.93 -8.11
CA GLY A 276 -17.39 -28.95 -7.86
C GLY A 276 -16.09 -28.40 -7.25
N GLY A 277 -15.99 -27.09 -7.02
CA GLY A 277 -14.84 -26.42 -6.42
C GLY A 277 -13.83 -25.87 -7.42
N ALA A 278 -12.79 -25.24 -6.89
CA ALA A 278 -11.68 -24.69 -7.67
C ALA A 278 -10.46 -25.62 -7.62
N ILE A 279 -9.74 -25.69 -8.75
CA ILE A 279 -8.41 -26.30 -8.84
C ILE A 279 -7.38 -25.20 -8.73
N VAL A 280 -6.42 -25.35 -7.82
CA VAL A 280 -5.42 -24.31 -7.53
C VAL A 280 -4.04 -24.95 -7.38
N ARG A 281 -3.01 -24.34 -7.98
CA ARG A 281 -1.64 -24.84 -7.90
C ARG A 281 -0.64 -23.70 -7.67
N VAL A 282 0.25 -23.89 -6.70
CA VAL A 282 1.46 -23.08 -6.57
C VAL A 282 2.51 -23.58 -7.56
N TYR A 283 2.95 -22.74 -8.49
CA TYR A 283 3.96 -23.10 -9.49
C TYR A 283 5.33 -22.45 -9.25
N LYS A 284 5.40 -21.42 -8.39
CA LYS A 284 6.67 -20.84 -7.92
C LYS A 284 6.57 -20.49 -6.43
N ASP A 285 7.66 -20.68 -5.72
CA ASP A 285 7.79 -20.43 -4.28
C ASP A 285 9.20 -19.91 -3.99
N ALA A 286 9.34 -18.59 -3.89
CA ALA A 286 10.60 -17.91 -3.60
C ALA A 286 10.37 -16.50 -3.05
N MET A 287 10.72 -16.25 -1.79
CA MET A 287 10.81 -14.88 -1.25
C MET A 287 12.08 -14.21 -1.77
N THR A 288 12.07 -12.88 -1.86
CA THR A 288 13.18 -12.13 -2.44
C THR A 288 13.72 -11.01 -1.54
N ARG A 289 15.02 -10.77 -1.65
CA ARG A 289 15.72 -9.60 -1.11
C ARG A 289 16.72 -9.12 -2.15
N ALA A 290 16.85 -7.82 -2.32
CA ALA A 290 17.74 -7.26 -3.32
C ALA A 290 18.62 -6.15 -2.74
N PRO A 291 19.87 -6.44 -2.33
CA PRO A 291 20.84 -5.41 -2.02
C PRO A 291 21.20 -4.57 -3.25
N VAL A 292 21.64 -3.34 -2.98
CA VAL A 292 22.36 -2.51 -3.93
C VAL A 292 23.78 -2.32 -3.42
N VAL A 293 24.73 -2.65 -4.29
CA VAL A 293 26.16 -2.48 -4.03
C VAL A 293 26.75 -1.48 -5.02
N GLN A 294 27.83 -0.83 -4.61
CA GLN A 294 28.56 0.15 -5.39
C GLN A 294 30.00 -0.31 -5.56
N LEU A 295 30.52 -0.18 -6.77
CA LEU A 295 31.90 -0.50 -7.11
C LEU A 295 32.62 0.76 -7.63
N GLU A 296 33.91 0.64 -7.93
CA GLU A 296 34.74 1.77 -8.37
C GLU A 296 34.33 2.27 -9.76
N SER A 297 33.84 1.37 -10.62
CA SER A 297 33.44 1.69 -11.99
C SER A 297 32.34 0.75 -12.49
N ALA A 298 31.72 1.10 -13.62
CA ALA A 298 30.75 0.24 -14.29
C ALA A 298 31.38 -1.08 -14.78
N VAL A 299 32.65 -1.07 -15.16
CA VAL A 299 33.39 -2.27 -15.57
C VAL A 299 33.50 -3.24 -14.40
N ARG A 300 33.86 -2.74 -13.21
CA ARG A 300 33.92 -3.57 -12.00
C ARG A 300 32.55 -4.13 -11.61
N ALA A 301 31.48 -3.34 -11.75
CA ALA A 301 30.11 -3.83 -11.51
C ALA A 301 29.73 -4.97 -12.46
N LEU A 302 30.12 -4.89 -13.74
CA LEU A 302 29.92 -5.99 -14.70
C LEU A 302 30.78 -7.21 -14.39
N GLU A 303 32.03 -7.03 -13.97
CA GLU A 303 32.86 -8.15 -13.51
C GLU A 303 32.23 -8.90 -12.34
N LEU A 304 31.69 -8.18 -11.35
CA LEU A 304 30.94 -8.81 -10.25
C LEU A 304 29.68 -9.52 -10.78
N LYS A 305 28.91 -8.91 -11.69
CA LYS A 305 27.74 -9.57 -12.30
C LYS A 305 28.12 -10.89 -12.97
N HIS A 306 29.12 -10.91 -13.85
CA HIS A 306 29.56 -12.13 -14.51
C HIS A 306 30.12 -13.16 -13.53
N TRP A 307 30.79 -12.70 -12.47
CA TRP A 307 31.26 -13.58 -11.40
C TRP A 307 30.10 -14.25 -10.66
N LEU A 308 29.00 -13.54 -10.39
CA LEU A 308 27.78 -14.09 -9.79
C LEU A 308 27.05 -15.09 -10.70
N GLU A 309 27.13 -14.90 -12.02
CA GLU A 309 26.51 -15.78 -13.02
C GLU A 309 27.31 -17.05 -13.29
N ASN A 310 28.59 -17.09 -12.88
CA ASN A 310 29.39 -18.29 -12.97
C ASN A 310 28.80 -19.39 -12.04
N PRO A 311 28.48 -20.59 -12.57
CA PRO A 311 27.82 -21.65 -11.80
C PRO A 311 28.59 -22.09 -10.55
N THR A 312 29.92 -22.18 -10.63
CA THR A 312 30.76 -22.60 -9.50
C THR A 312 30.72 -21.57 -8.36
N ASN A 313 30.77 -20.28 -8.71
CA ASN A 313 30.69 -19.20 -7.75
C ASN A 313 29.30 -19.12 -7.12
N PHE A 314 28.24 -19.24 -7.93
CA PHE A 314 26.86 -19.30 -7.43
C PHE A 314 26.69 -20.44 -6.42
N GLU A 315 27.20 -21.65 -6.69
CA GLU A 315 27.13 -22.77 -5.73
C GLU A 315 27.89 -22.48 -4.42
N GLY A 316 29.04 -21.80 -4.50
CA GLY A 316 29.75 -21.30 -3.31
C GLY A 316 28.92 -20.32 -2.47
N LEU A 317 28.30 -19.34 -3.12
CA LEU A 317 27.42 -18.37 -2.47
C LEU A 317 26.15 -19.01 -1.92
N LYS A 318 25.58 -19.97 -2.65
CA LYS A 318 24.42 -20.76 -2.23
C LYS A 318 24.72 -21.51 -0.93
N ARG A 319 25.85 -22.23 -0.86
CA ARG A 319 26.27 -22.87 0.39
C ARG A 319 26.39 -21.87 1.53
N THR A 320 27.02 -20.73 1.27
CA THR A 320 27.17 -19.65 2.26
C THR A 320 25.81 -19.15 2.76
N PHE A 321 24.87 -18.84 1.85
CA PHE A 321 23.53 -18.39 2.17
C PHE A 321 22.76 -19.43 3.00
N ASP A 322 22.80 -20.69 2.56
CA ASP A 322 22.01 -21.79 3.11
C ASP A 322 22.45 -22.15 4.55
N THR A 323 23.69 -21.84 4.97
CA THR A 323 24.14 -22.03 6.37
C THR A 323 23.40 -21.16 7.39
N THR A 324 22.77 -20.07 6.94
CA THR A 324 22.15 -19.11 7.86
C THR A 324 20.82 -19.58 8.44
N SER A 325 20.22 -20.64 7.88
CA SER A 325 18.91 -21.17 8.26
C SER A 325 18.68 -22.61 7.79
N ASN A 326 17.98 -23.39 8.61
CA ASN A 326 17.54 -24.73 8.25
C ASN A 326 16.52 -24.76 7.09
N TYR A 327 15.85 -23.64 6.81
CA TYR A 327 14.77 -23.56 5.80
C TYR A 327 15.11 -22.69 4.60
N ALA A 328 16.04 -21.74 4.75
CA ALA A 328 16.41 -20.83 3.66
C ALA A 328 17.21 -21.60 2.61
N ARG A 329 16.72 -21.66 1.38
CA ARG A 329 17.45 -22.29 0.26
C ARG A 329 17.51 -21.33 -0.90
N LEU A 330 18.70 -20.80 -1.18
CA LEU A 330 18.94 -19.92 -2.32
C LEU A 330 18.66 -20.69 -3.61
N GLN A 331 17.87 -20.11 -4.50
CA GLN A 331 17.48 -20.72 -5.78
C GLN A 331 18.06 -19.97 -6.96
N LYS A 332 18.13 -18.64 -6.89
CA LYS A 332 18.54 -17.81 -8.01
C LYS A 332 19.14 -16.49 -7.53
N LEU A 333 20.11 -15.99 -8.28
CA LEU A 333 20.54 -14.59 -8.28
C LEU A 333 20.19 -13.96 -9.62
N ASP A 334 19.78 -12.71 -9.58
CA ASP A 334 19.48 -11.93 -10.78
C ASP A 334 20.01 -10.52 -10.56
N ALA A 335 21.05 -10.16 -11.31
CA ALA A 335 21.85 -8.97 -11.07
C ALA A 335 21.74 -7.99 -12.24
N ASP A 336 21.46 -6.73 -11.93
CA ASP A 336 21.18 -5.65 -12.88
C ASP A 336 22.09 -4.44 -12.62
N PRO A 337 23.00 -4.09 -13.56
CA PRO A 337 23.97 -3.02 -13.38
C PRO A 337 23.42 -1.66 -13.83
N ILE A 338 23.62 -0.61 -13.02
CA ILE A 338 23.28 0.79 -13.36
C ILE A 338 24.50 1.66 -13.07
N GLY A 339 25.28 1.97 -14.12
CA GLY A 339 26.59 2.60 -13.95
C GLY A 339 27.49 1.74 -13.06
N ARG A 340 28.03 2.33 -11.98
CA ARG A 340 28.86 1.61 -10.99
C ARG A 340 28.06 0.93 -9.87
N LEU A 341 26.73 0.91 -9.96
CA LEU A 341 25.86 0.22 -9.03
C LEU A 341 25.47 -1.15 -9.58
N LEU A 342 25.27 -2.12 -8.69
CA LEU A 342 24.72 -3.43 -9.03
C LEU A 342 23.58 -3.78 -8.06
N PHE A 343 22.39 -4.02 -8.61
CA PHE A 343 21.23 -4.49 -7.86
C PHE A 343 21.16 -6.00 -8.00
N ILE A 344 21.25 -6.73 -6.89
CA ILE A 344 21.37 -8.20 -6.91
C ILE A 344 20.13 -8.78 -6.25
N ARG A 345 19.18 -9.33 -7.01
CA ARG A 345 17.96 -9.95 -6.50
C ARG A 345 18.20 -11.41 -6.13
N PHE A 346 18.15 -11.71 -4.85
CA PHE A 346 18.19 -13.07 -4.31
C PHE A 346 16.78 -13.65 -4.27
N GLU A 347 16.61 -14.87 -4.77
CA GLU A 347 15.37 -15.64 -4.65
C GLU A 347 15.63 -16.90 -3.82
N ALA A 348 14.87 -17.13 -2.75
CA ALA A 348 15.05 -18.28 -1.88
C ALA A 348 13.73 -18.86 -1.35
N LYS A 349 13.70 -20.18 -1.15
CA LYS A 349 12.65 -20.84 -0.35
C LYS A 349 12.83 -20.50 1.12
N THR A 350 11.72 -20.49 1.86
CA THR A 350 11.69 -20.03 3.26
C THR A 350 10.89 -20.96 4.20
N GLY A 351 10.57 -22.17 3.73
CA GLY A 351 9.67 -23.09 4.44
C GLY A 351 8.29 -22.46 4.61
N ASP A 352 7.71 -22.59 5.80
CA ASP A 352 6.39 -22.05 6.11
C ASP A 352 6.40 -20.59 6.59
N ALA A 353 7.58 -19.98 6.76
CA ALA A 353 7.67 -18.56 7.02
C ALA A 353 7.49 -17.77 5.71
N MET A 354 6.89 -16.58 5.81
CA MET A 354 6.92 -15.61 4.70
C MET A 354 8.38 -15.27 4.35
N GLY A 355 9.24 -15.18 5.37
CA GLY A 355 10.68 -15.39 5.23
C GLY A 355 11.53 -14.15 5.00
N MET A 356 10.98 -12.95 5.11
CA MET A 356 11.73 -11.70 4.89
C MET A 356 12.98 -11.53 5.76
N ASN A 357 12.88 -11.81 7.07
CA ASN A 357 14.05 -11.75 7.96
C ASN A 357 15.08 -12.84 7.65
N MET A 358 14.58 -14.03 7.29
CA MET A 358 15.41 -15.19 6.97
C MET A 358 16.24 -14.94 5.71
N VAL A 359 15.62 -14.43 4.64
CA VAL A 359 16.31 -14.09 3.39
C VAL A 359 17.28 -12.92 3.63
N SER A 360 16.89 -11.87 4.36
CA SER A 360 17.80 -10.76 4.68
C SER A 360 19.07 -11.21 5.41
N LYS A 361 18.95 -12.15 6.37
CA LYS A 361 20.10 -12.74 7.07
C LYS A 361 21.04 -13.48 6.12
N GLY A 362 20.47 -14.31 5.24
CA GLY A 362 21.22 -15.04 4.22
C GLY A 362 21.96 -14.10 3.26
N VAL A 363 21.27 -13.05 2.78
CA VAL A 363 21.88 -12.01 1.93
C VAL A 363 23.02 -11.32 2.65
N ASN A 364 22.85 -10.91 3.92
CA ASN A 364 23.90 -10.23 4.66
C ASN A 364 25.18 -11.07 4.80
N MET A 365 25.02 -12.38 5.03
CA MET A 365 26.15 -13.31 5.05
C MET A 365 26.85 -13.37 3.69
N VAL A 366 26.09 -13.49 2.59
CA VAL A 366 26.64 -13.49 1.23
C VAL A 366 27.35 -12.17 0.91
N MET A 367 26.79 -11.03 1.30
CA MET A 367 27.42 -9.72 1.10
C MET A 367 28.77 -9.62 1.85
N THR A 368 28.85 -10.19 3.05
CA THR A 368 30.10 -10.25 3.83
C THR A 368 31.16 -11.09 3.12
N THR A 369 30.76 -12.21 2.50
CA THR A 369 31.67 -13.05 1.70
C THR A 369 32.09 -12.35 0.41
N LEU A 370 31.15 -11.75 -0.32
CA LEU A 370 31.46 -11.02 -1.56
C LEU A 370 32.43 -9.86 -1.33
N LYS A 371 32.36 -9.19 -0.18
CA LYS A 371 33.31 -8.12 0.18
C LYS A 371 34.75 -8.61 0.34
N LYS A 372 34.98 -9.91 0.56
CA LYS A 372 36.33 -10.49 0.58
C LYS A 372 36.87 -10.71 -0.84
N GLU A 373 36.01 -11.18 -1.74
CA GLU A 373 36.35 -11.41 -3.16
C GLU A 373 36.45 -10.09 -3.95
N PHE A 374 35.65 -9.09 -3.58
CA PHE A 374 35.63 -7.75 -4.17
C PHE A 374 35.83 -6.68 -3.06
N PRO A 375 37.07 -6.44 -2.60
CA PRO A 375 37.34 -5.54 -1.46
C PRO A 375 36.85 -4.10 -1.62
N GLY A 376 36.82 -3.58 -2.84
CA GLY A 376 36.30 -2.24 -3.14
C GLY A 376 34.79 -2.16 -3.33
N MET A 377 34.06 -3.28 -3.15
CA MET A 377 32.61 -3.29 -3.12
C MET A 377 32.08 -2.67 -1.82
N GLU A 378 31.22 -1.67 -1.97
CA GLU A 378 30.48 -1.04 -0.88
C GLU A 378 29.02 -1.51 -0.91
N VAL A 379 28.51 -2.03 0.21
CA VAL A 379 27.09 -2.37 0.34
C VAL A 379 26.36 -1.12 0.80
N LEU A 380 25.69 -0.44 -0.13
CA LEU A 380 24.94 0.79 0.18
C LEU A 380 23.66 0.48 0.96
N SER A 381 22.97 -0.62 0.60
CA SER A 381 21.78 -1.09 1.32
C SER A 381 21.53 -2.56 1.04
N LEU A 382 21.05 -3.30 2.05
CA LEU A 382 20.54 -4.67 1.87
C LEU A 382 19.20 -4.72 1.11
N SER A 383 18.53 -3.58 0.97
CA SER A 383 17.25 -3.45 0.27
C SER A 383 17.28 -2.22 -0.66
N GLY A 384 17.84 -2.38 -1.85
CA GLY A 384 17.89 -1.39 -2.91
C GLY A 384 16.59 -1.26 -3.71
N ASN A 385 15.44 -1.54 -3.11
CA ASN A 385 14.12 -1.51 -3.76
C ASN A 385 13.93 -2.42 -5.00
N TYR A 386 14.87 -3.30 -5.32
CA TYR A 386 14.78 -4.27 -6.43
C TYR A 386 14.22 -5.65 -5.99
N CYS A 387 13.62 -5.72 -4.78
CA CYS A 387 13.06 -6.96 -4.23
C CYS A 387 11.78 -7.42 -4.97
N VAL A 388 10.66 -6.69 -5.02
CA VAL A 388 10.32 -5.38 -4.42
C VAL A 388 9.31 -5.57 -3.28
N ASP A 389 9.57 -5.01 -2.11
CA ASP A 389 8.74 -5.24 -0.92
C ASP A 389 7.79 -4.08 -0.64
N LYS A 390 6.49 -4.34 -0.49
CA LYS A 390 5.46 -3.33 -0.09
C LYS A 390 5.33 -2.13 -1.04
N LYS A 391 5.73 -2.29 -2.30
CA LYS A 391 5.52 -1.31 -3.38
C LYS A 391 5.01 -2.02 -4.62
N ALA A 392 4.07 -1.40 -5.33
CA ALA A 392 3.59 -1.90 -6.60
C ALA A 392 4.74 -1.86 -7.62
N CYS A 393 5.07 -3.00 -8.22
CA CYS A 393 6.20 -3.10 -9.14
C CYS A 393 5.98 -4.18 -10.21
N ALA A 394 6.26 -3.81 -11.47
CA ALA A 394 6.24 -4.74 -12.61
C ALA A 394 7.20 -5.92 -12.44
N LEU A 395 8.33 -5.74 -11.74
CA LEU A 395 9.29 -6.82 -11.52
C LEU A 395 8.67 -7.99 -10.73
N ASN A 396 7.85 -7.69 -9.71
CA ASN A 396 7.14 -8.72 -8.96
C ASN A 396 6.08 -9.41 -9.83
N TRP A 397 5.37 -8.66 -10.67
CA TRP A 397 4.40 -9.22 -11.61
C TRP A 397 5.06 -10.17 -12.62
N ILE A 398 6.18 -9.74 -13.22
CA ILE A 398 6.87 -10.48 -14.28
C ILE A 398 7.61 -11.68 -13.72
N LYS A 399 8.45 -11.47 -12.69
CA LYS A 399 9.36 -12.51 -12.16
C LYS A 399 8.76 -13.29 -10.97
N GLY A 400 7.65 -12.84 -10.38
CA GLY A 400 7.08 -13.41 -9.16
C GLY A 400 7.83 -13.00 -7.89
N ARG A 401 7.17 -13.19 -6.74
CA ARG A 401 7.74 -12.98 -5.39
C ARG A 401 6.88 -13.65 -4.32
N GLY A 402 7.46 -14.43 -3.41
CA GLY A 402 6.69 -15.29 -2.52
C GLY A 402 6.11 -16.47 -3.32
N LYS A 403 4.79 -16.64 -3.29
CA LYS A 403 4.07 -17.73 -3.98
C LYS A 403 3.46 -17.21 -5.27
N SER A 404 3.71 -17.91 -6.37
CA SER A 404 2.97 -17.70 -7.62
C SER A 404 1.96 -18.83 -7.79
N VAL A 405 0.69 -18.45 -7.93
CA VAL A 405 -0.46 -19.34 -7.85
C VAL A 405 -1.34 -19.14 -9.08
N VAL A 406 -1.81 -20.24 -9.63
CA VAL A 406 -2.83 -20.26 -10.68
C VAL A 406 -4.04 -21.05 -10.18
N SER A 407 -5.23 -20.57 -10.51
CA SER A 407 -6.49 -21.21 -10.15
C SER A 407 -7.45 -21.20 -11.33
N GLU A 408 -8.29 -22.22 -11.42
CA GLU A 408 -9.37 -22.32 -12.40
C GLU A 408 -10.62 -23.00 -11.82
N ALA A 409 -11.77 -22.69 -12.41
CA ALA A 409 -13.03 -23.39 -12.21
C ALA A 409 -13.94 -23.26 -13.44
N VAL A 410 -14.84 -24.21 -13.62
CA VAL A 410 -15.95 -24.12 -14.58
C VAL A 410 -17.25 -24.03 -13.79
N VAL A 411 -17.97 -22.92 -13.94
CA VAL A 411 -19.24 -22.64 -13.25
C VAL A 411 -20.38 -22.88 -14.24
N PRO A 412 -21.27 -23.87 -14.00
CA PRO A 412 -22.39 -24.15 -14.88
C PRO A 412 -23.28 -22.94 -15.11
N ALA A 413 -23.80 -22.77 -16.33
CA ALA A 413 -24.69 -21.65 -16.67
C ALA A 413 -25.92 -21.55 -15.75
N SER A 414 -26.40 -22.70 -15.25
CA SER A 414 -27.48 -22.77 -14.25
C SER A 414 -27.08 -22.16 -12.91
N VAL A 415 -25.85 -22.39 -12.45
CA VAL A 415 -25.30 -21.81 -11.21
C VAL A 415 -25.07 -20.30 -11.39
N VAL A 416 -24.56 -19.87 -12.55
CA VAL A 416 -24.44 -18.43 -12.87
C VAL A 416 -25.80 -17.75 -12.79
N ARG A 417 -26.84 -18.34 -13.38
CA ARG A 417 -28.21 -17.81 -13.32
C ARG A 417 -28.81 -17.83 -11.91
N ASN A 418 -28.71 -18.96 -11.22
CA ASN A 418 -29.45 -19.20 -9.98
C ASN A 418 -28.75 -18.62 -8.74
N VAL A 419 -27.42 -18.62 -8.71
CA VAL A 419 -26.63 -18.12 -7.58
C VAL A 419 -26.11 -16.72 -7.89
N LEU A 420 -25.46 -16.53 -9.04
CA LEU A 420 -24.85 -15.26 -9.43
C LEU A 420 -25.84 -14.26 -10.06
N LYS A 421 -27.08 -14.68 -10.34
CA LYS A 421 -28.19 -13.81 -10.79
C LYS A 421 -27.83 -12.98 -12.03
N THR A 422 -27.09 -13.60 -12.93
CA THR A 422 -26.67 -13.03 -14.22
C THR A 422 -26.57 -14.14 -15.27
N ASP A 423 -26.06 -13.85 -16.46
CA ASP A 423 -25.74 -14.81 -17.51
C ASP A 423 -24.23 -14.82 -17.85
N VAL A 424 -23.80 -15.86 -18.55
CA VAL A 424 -22.39 -16.10 -18.88
C VAL A 424 -21.85 -15.06 -19.87
N ASP A 425 -22.65 -14.65 -20.86
CA ASP A 425 -22.22 -13.71 -21.89
C ASP A 425 -21.98 -12.31 -21.28
N SER A 426 -22.84 -11.87 -20.37
CA SER A 426 -22.67 -10.63 -19.61
C SER A 426 -21.41 -10.65 -18.75
N MET A 427 -21.13 -11.77 -18.06
CA MET A 427 -19.93 -11.94 -17.25
C MET A 427 -18.64 -11.82 -18.07
N CYS A 428 -18.57 -12.55 -19.20
CA CYS A 428 -17.41 -12.53 -20.10
C CYS A 428 -17.19 -11.13 -20.70
N ARG A 429 -18.26 -10.49 -21.19
CA ARG A 429 -18.20 -9.14 -21.75
C ARG A 429 -17.72 -8.12 -20.72
N LEU A 430 -18.22 -8.18 -19.50
CA LEU A 430 -17.79 -7.28 -18.43
C LEU A 430 -16.33 -7.56 -18.04
N ALA A 431 -15.91 -8.82 -17.97
CA ALA A 431 -14.53 -9.17 -17.67
C ALA A 431 -13.55 -8.59 -18.70
N GLU A 432 -13.83 -8.75 -19.99
CA GLU A 432 -13.03 -8.17 -21.06
C GLU A 432 -13.02 -6.63 -20.97
N THR A 433 -14.19 -6.02 -20.82
CA THR A 433 -14.30 -4.55 -20.84
C THR A 433 -13.69 -3.90 -19.61
N LYS A 434 -13.97 -4.42 -18.41
CA LYS A 434 -13.55 -3.83 -17.14
C LYS A 434 -12.15 -4.28 -16.74
N LEU A 435 -11.94 -5.59 -16.67
CA LEU A 435 -10.72 -6.15 -16.08
C LEU A 435 -9.55 -6.07 -17.04
N LEU A 436 -9.79 -6.31 -18.34
CA LEU A 436 -8.74 -6.22 -19.36
C LEU A 436 -8.61 -4.81 -19.92
N ILE A 437 -9.61 -4.33 -20.68
CA ILE A 437 -9.52 -3.05 -21.40
C ILE A 437 -9.41 -1.89 -20.41
N GLY A 438 -10.30 -1.82 -19.41
CA GLY A 438 -10.31 -0.79 -18.38
C GLY A 438 -9.00 -0.66 -17.62
N SER A 439 -8.47 -1.77 -17.09
CA SER A 439 -7.17 -1.76 -16.40
C SER A 439 -6.01 -1.40 -17.33
N SER A 440 -6.07 -1.78 -18.61
CA SER A 440 -5.03 -1.48 -19.59
C SER A 440 -4.98 0.01 -19.96
N ILE A 441 -6.14 0.65 -20.18
CA ILE A 441 -6.18 2.10 -20.44
C ILE A 441 -5.80 2.92 -19.20
N ALA A 442 -6.03 2.39 -18.00
CA ALA A 442 -5.60 2.99 -16.75
C ALA A 442 -4.09 2.84 -16.48
N GLY A 443 -3.35 2.10 -17.31
CA GLY A 443 -1.92 1.85 -17.12
C GLY A 443 -1.61 0.99 -15.87
N THR A 444 -2.56 0.14 -15.46
CA THR A 444 -2.41 -0.66 -14.25
C THR A 444 -1.41 -1.81 -14.47
N VAL A 445 -0.55 -2.08 -13.48
CA VAL A 445 0.37 -3.22 -13.49
C VAL A 445 -0.04 -4.23 -12.43
N GLY A 446 -0.42 -5.43 -12.88
CA GLY A 446 -0.83 -6.53 -12.00
C GLY A 446 -2.26 -6.41 -11.46
N GLY A 447 -3.04 -5.43 -11.90
CA GLY A 447 -4.40 -5.14 -11.41
C GLY A 447 -5.51 -5.41 -12.44
N TRP A 448 -5.42 -6.52 -13.17
CA TRP A 448 -6.48 -6.97 -14.08
C TRP A 448 -7.51 -7.84 -13.33
N ASN A 449 -8.08 -7.27 -12.26
CA ASN A 449 -9.02 -7.91 -11.35
C ASN A 449 -10.02 -6.88 -10.80
N ALA A 450 -11.11 -7.33 -10.18
CA ALA A 450 -12.15 -6.45 -9.66
C ALA A 450 -11.83 -5.92 -8.25
N HIS A 451 -11.52 -6.83 -7.31
CA HIS A 451 -11.28 -6.49 -5.90
C HIS A 451 -10.42 -7.52 -5.15
N ALA A 452 -9.41 -8.11 -5.81
CA ALA A 452 -8.53 -9.08 -5.16
C ALA A 452 -7.92 -8.53 -3.85
N ALA A 453 -7.63 -7.22 -3.79
CA ALA A 453 -7.12 -6.55 -2.60
C ALA A 453 -8.03 -6.64 -1.38
N ASN A 454 -9.36 -6.55 -1.54
CA ASN A 454 -10.30 -6.66 -0.43
C ASN A 454 -10.23 -8.04 0.24
N VAL A 455 -10.25 -9.10 -0.58
CA VAL A 455 -10.19 -10.48 -0.08
C VAL A 455 -8.83 -10.79 0.54
N VAL A 456 -7.74 -10.37 -0.11
CA VAL A 456 -6.38 -10.57 0.40
C VAL A 456 -6.19 -9.84 1.72
N ALA A 457 -6.57 -8.57 1.82
CA ALA A 457 -6.46 -7.79 3.05
C ALA A 457 -7.27 -8.42 4.19
N ALA A 458 -8.53 -8.80 3.95
CA ALA A 458 -9.37 -9.39 4.97
C ALA A 458 -8.84 -10.74 5.47
N THR A 459 -8.29 -11.56 4.57
CA THR A 459 -7.65 -12.82 4.94
C THR A 459 -6.33 -12.59 5.68
N PHE A 460 -5.53 -11.62 5.24
CA PHE A 460 -4.24 -11.27 5.84
C PHE A 460 -4.40 -10.81 7.29
N LEU A 461 -5.36 -9.91 7.54
CA LEU A 461 -5.68 -9.42 8.87
C LEU A 461 -6.18 -10.55 9.79
N ALA A 462 -7.06 -11.41 9.28
CA ALA A 462 -7.57 -12.56 10.03
C ALA A 462 -6.47 -13.57 10.38
N THR A 463 -5.49 -13.77 9.50
CA THR A 463 -4.49 -14.85 9.62
C THR A 463 -3.09 -14.36 10.04
N GLY A 464 -2.97 -13.10 10.46
CA GLY A 464 -1.71 -12.55 11.02
C GLY A 464 -0.59 -12.36 10.01
N GLN A 465 -0.95 -12.12 8.75
CA GLN A 465 0.00 -11.78 7.70
C GLN A 465 0.37 -10.29 7.77
N ASP A 466 1.37 -9.87 6.99
CA ASP A 466 1.76 -8.46 6.88
C ASP A 466 0.81 -7.72 5.93
N ALA A 467 -0.12 -6.93 6.48
CA ALA A 467 -1.12 -6.20 5.69
C ALA A 467 -0.51 -5.19 4.71
N ALA A 468 0.71 -4.69 4.93
CA ALA A 468 1.38 -3.81 3.97
C ALA A 468 1.81 -4.56 2.70
N GLN A 469 1.92 -5.89 2.75
CA GLN A 469 2.21 -6.73 1.59
C GLN A 469 0.99 -7.00 0.71
N VAL A 470 -0.21 -6.50 1.09
CA VAL A 470 -1.39 -6.52 0.20
C VAL A 470 -1.07 -5.85 -1.13
N VAL A 471 -0.26 -4.78 -1.14
CA VAL A 471 0.14 -4.03 -2.35
C VAL A 471 0.61 -4.93 -3.50
N SER A 472 1.44 -5.94 -3.20
CA SER A 472 1.93 -6.92 -4.17
C SER A 472 1.10 -8.20 -4.14
N SER A 473 0.70 -8.65 -2.96
CA SER A 473 -0.05 -9.90 -2.78
C SER A 473 -1.43 -9.87 -3.43
N SER A 474 -2.00 -8.69 -3.68
CA SER A 474 -3.27 -8.53 -4.41
C SER A 474 -3.12 -8.43 -5.92
N MET A 475 -1.90 -8.46 -6.46
CA MET A 475 -1.73 -8.45 -7.92
C MET A 475 -2.32 -9.74 -8.50
N CYS A 476 -3.36 -9.59 -9.31
CA CYS A 476 -4.16 -10.66 -9.85
C CYS A 476 -4.58 -10.34 -11.28
N LEU A 477 -4.51 -11.34 -12.14
CA LEU A 477 -5.18 -11.39 -13.43
C LEU A 477 -6.36 -12.36 -13.32
N THR A 478 -7.56 -11.84 -13.48
CA THR A 478 -8.80 -12.63 -13.54
C THR A 478 -9.25 -12.71 -15.00
N SER A 479 -9.52 -13.91 -15.49
CA SER A 479 -10.10 -14.13 -16.82
C SER A 479 -11.43 -14.89 -16.72
N MET A 480 -12.33 -14.61 -17.66
CA MET A 480 -13.65 -15.23 -17.75
C MET A 480 -13.96 -15.52 -19.21
N GLU A 481 -14.28 -16.77 -19.52
CA GLU A 481 -14.52 -17.22 -20.89
C GLU A 481 -15.73 -18.14 -20.94
N LYS A 482 -16.48 -18.07 -22.03
CA LYS A 482 -17.58 -19.00 -22.27
C LYS A 482 -17.03 -20.29 -22.86
N THR A 483 -17.28 -21.40 -22.19
CA THR A 483 -16.93 -22.72 -22.69
C THR A 483 -17.79 -23.11 -23.88
N LYS A 484 -17.37 -24.16 -24.63
CA LYS A 484 -18.17 -24.72 -25.73
C LYS A 484 -19.55 -25.22 -25.30
N LEU A 485 -19.72 -25.56 -24.03
CA LEU A 485 -20.99 -26.03 -23.45
C LEU A 485 -21.89 -24.87 -22.98
N GLY A 486 -21.40 -23.63 -23.08
CA GLY A 486 -22.13 -22.44 -22.62
C GLY A 486 -21.93 -22.10 -21.15
N ASP A 487 -21.13 -22.87 -20.42
CA ASP A 487 -20.74 -22.62 -19.02
C ASP A 487 -19.63 -21.57 -18.93
N LEU A 488 -19.42 -21.01 -17.74
CA LEU A 488 -18.40 -20.00 -17.47
C LEU A 488 -17.10 -20.66 -16.98
N TYR A 489 -16.04 -20.59 -17.78
CA TYR A 489 -14.68 -20.82 -17.29
C TYR A 489 -14.17 -19.54 -16.63
N VAL A 490 -13.58 -19.67 -15.45
CA VAL A 490 -12.95 -18.55 -14.72
C VAL A 490 -11.57 -18.97 -14.23
N SER A 491 -10.61 -18.05 -14.31
CA SER A 491 -9.27 -18.25 -13.76
C SER A 491 -8.78 -17.02 -12.99
N CYS A 492 -7.98 -17.24 -11.95
CA CYS A 492 -7.24 -16.19 -11.26
C CYS A 492 -5.76 -16.57 -11.18
N ASN A 493 -4.88 -15.65 -11.59
CA ASN A 493 -3.44 -15.81 -11.56
C ASN A 493 -2.82 -14.75 -10.63
N MET A 494 -2.24 -15.19 -9.51
CA MET A 494 -1.65 -14.33 -8.49
C MET A 494 -0.16 -14.65 -8.37
N ARG A 495 0.69 -13.75 -8.87
CA ARG A 495 2.11 -14.07 -9.09
C ARG A 495 3.01 -13.75 -7.91
N CYS A 496 2.55 -12.91 -7.00
CA CYS A 496 3.36 -12.40 -5.91
C CYS A 496 2.68 -12.43 -4.53
N LEU A 497 2.07 -13.57 -4.16
CA LEU A 497 1.44 -13.78 -2.86
C LEU A 497 2.49 -14.01 -1.77
N GLU A 498 2.61 -13.08 -0.83
CA GLU A 498 3.61 -13.10 0.23
C GLU A 498 2.98 -13.55 1.54
N VAL A 499 2.99 -14.87 1.77
CA VAL A 499 2.29 -15.48 2.90
C VAL A 499 3.15 -16.49 3.65
N GLY A 500 2.88 -16.60 4.94
CA GLY A 500 3.48 -17.58 5.85
C GLY A 500 2.53 -18.00 6.95
N THR A 501 2.83 -19.12 7.58
CA THR A 501 2.04 -19.70 8.68
C THR A 501 2.86 -19.81 9.97
N VAL A 502 4.08 -19.27 9.96
CA VAL A 502 5.02 -19.15 11.07
C VAL A 502 5.67 -17.76 11.08
N GLY A 503 5.77 -17.17 12.28
CA GLY A 503 6.44 -15.89 12.52
C GLY A 503 5.56 -14.68 12.26
N GLY A 504 6.02 -13.49 12.69
CA GLY A 504 5.21 -12.27 12.59
C GLY A 504 3.91 -12.39 13.38
N GLY A 505 2.81 -11.87 12.84
CA GLY A 505 1.50 -11.87 13.49
C GLY A 505 0.85 -13.25 13.62
N THR A 506 1.37 -14.29 12.94
CA THR A 506 0.78 -15.64 12.99
C THR A 506 0.93 -16.32 14.36
N ILE A 507 1.75 -15.76 15.25
CA ILE A 507 1.94 -16.26 16.62
C ILE A 507 0.82 -15.82 17.56
N LEU A 508 0.08 -14.77 17.21
CA LEU A 508 -0.98 -14.23 18.04
C LEU A 508 -2.17 -15.20 18.11
N PRO A 509 -2.80 -15.43 19.28
CA PRO A 509 -3.77 -16.50 19.46
C PRO A 509 -4.96 -16.42 18.50
N ALA A 510 -5.56 -15.24 18.31
CA ALA A 510 -6.71 -15.07 17.43
C ALA A 510 -6.37 -15.39 15.96
N GLN A 511 -5.24 -14.88 15.48
CA GLN A 511 -4.74 -15.11 14.13
C GLN A 511 -4.34 -16.57 13.91
N ARG A 512 -3.74 -17.19 14.93
CA ARG A 512 -3.42 -18.62 14.92
C ARG A 512 -4.68 -19.48 14.83
N SER A 513 -5.73 -19.18 15.59
CA SER A 513 -7.00 -19.90 15.49
C SER A 513 -7.61 -19.80 14.09
N CYS A 514 -7.50 -18.64 13.43
CA CYS A 514 -7.93 -18.50 12.04
C CYS A 514 -7.13 -19.39 11.07
N LEU A 515 -5.81 -19.52 11.27
CA LEU A 515 -4.99 -20.48 10.50
C LEU A 515 -5.33 -21.95 10.82
N GLU A 516 -5.76 -22.26 12.04
CA GLU A 516 -6.21 -23.59 12.46
C GLU A 516 -7.53 -23.96 11.78
N VAL A 517 -8.47 -23.02 11.67
CA VAL A 517 -9.72 -23.20 10.88
C VAL A 517 -9.40 -23.54 9.41
N LEU A 518 -8.37 -22.94 8.84
CA LEU A 518 -7.87 -23.24 7.49
C LEU A 518 -7.03 -24.52 7.42
N GLY A 519 -6.72 -25.15 8.55
CA GLY A 519 -5.88 -26.35 8.61
C GLY A 519 -4.46 -26.12 8.09
N CYS A 520 -3.89 -24.93 8.34
CA CYS A 520 -2.54 -24.56 7.91
C CYS A 520 -1.72 -23.82 8.97
N ALA A 521 -2.12 -23.83 10.25
CA ALA A 521 -1.35 -23.17 11.31
C ALA A 521 0.02 -23.84 11.54
N GLY A 522 1.05 -23.00 11.73
CA GLY A 522 2.39 -23.45 12.09
C GLY A 522 3.18 -24.07 10.93
N ALA A 523 4.34 -24.64 11.27
CA ALA A 523 5.23 -25.29 10.32
C ALA A 523 4.71 -26.69 9.94
N ASP A 524 4.77 -27.02 8.64
CA ASP A 524 4.60 -28.39 8.17
C ASP A 524 5.93 -29.13 8.34
N ARG A 525 6.01 -29.97 9.38
CA ARG A 525 7.23 -30.72 9.70
C ARG A 525 7.54 -31.81 8.67
N ALA A 526 6.52 -32.38 8.03
CA ALA A 526 6.70 -33.43 7.03
C ALA A 526 7.14 -32.84 5.69
N ASN A 527 6.53 -31.72 5.30
CA ASN A 527 6.79 -31.05 4.04
C ASN A 527 6.99 -29.54 4.27
N PRO A 528 8.19 -29.07 4.66
CA PRO A 528 8.43 -27.65 4.93
C PRO A 528 7.96 -26.73 3.80
N GLY A 529 7.11 -25.77 4.14
CA GLY A 529 6.43 -24.87 3.18
C GLY A 529 5.06 -25.37 2.70
N GLY A 530 4.63 -26.57 3.10
CA GLY A 530 3.34 -27.16 2.72
C GLY A 530 2.15 -26.35 3.24
N ASN A 531 2.20 -25.89 4.49
CA ASN A 531 1.14 -25.07 5.09
C ASN A 531 1.08 -23.69 4.45
N ALA A 532 2.22 -23.04 4.23
CA ALA A 532 2.24 -21.73 3.58
C ALA A 532 1.84 -21.78 2.09
N LYS A 533 2.04 -22.91 1.40
CA LYS A 533 1.48 -23.13 0.06
C LYS A 533 -0.02 -23.34 0.10
N ARG A 534 -0.52 -24.15 1.04
CA ARG A 534 -1.97 -24.34 1.25
C ARG A 534 -2.67 -23.01 1.51
N LEU A 535 -2.11 -22.16 2.36
CA LEU A 535 -2.67 -20.82 2.60
C LEU A 535 -2.74 -19.98 1.31
N ALA A 536 -1.70 -20.01 0.48
CA ALA A 536 -1.70 -19.30 -0.80
C ALA A 536 -2.75 -19.84 -1.78
N GLU A 537 -2.95 -21.16 -1.83
CA GLU A 537 -3.99 -21.80 -2.64
C GLU A 537 -5.40 -21.40 -2.18
N ILE A 538 -5.63 -21.39 -0.86
CA ILE A 538 -6.89 -20.97 -0.26
C ILE A 538 -7.18 -19.50 -0.57
N ILE A 539 -6.19 -18.62 -0.43
CA ILE A 539 -6.34 -17.18 -0.72
C ILE A 539 -6.70 -16.97 -2.19
N CYS A 540 -6.00 -17.63 -3.11
CA CYS A 540 -6.26 -17.50 -4.54
C CYS A 540 -7.68 -17.99 -4.93
N ALA A 541 -8.13 -19.11 -4.37
CA ALA A 541 -9.52 -19.57 -4.54
C ALA A 541 -10.56 -18.62 -3.93
N THR A 542 -10.24 -18.03 -2.78
CA THR A 542 -11.13 -17.06 -2.11
C THR A 542 -11.22 -15.77 -2.91
N VAL A 543 -10.11 -15.33 -3.52
CA VAL A 543 -10.10 -14.21 -4.47
C VAL A 543 -11.02 -14.53 -5.64
N MET A 544 -10.90 -15.69 -6.28
CA MET A 544 -11.80 -16.12 -7.36
C MET A 544 -13.28 -16.10 -6.95
N ALA A 545 -13.59 -16.57 -5.73
CA ALA A 545 -14.94 -16.49 -5.18
C ALA A 545 -15.43 -15.03 -5.09
N GLY A 546 -14.60 -14.15 -4.52
CA GLY A 546 -14.89 -12.72 -4.45
C GLY A 546 -15.10 -12.12 -5.85
N GLU A 547 -14.21 -12.38 -6.79
CA GLU A 547 -14.25 -11.87 -8.17
C GLU A 547 -15.56 -12.28 -8.86
N LEU A 548 -15.93 -13.56 -8.80
CA LEU A 548 -17.18 -14.07 -9.38
C LEU A 548 -18.41 -13.32 -8.86
N SER A 549 -18.50 -13.16 -7.54
CA SER A 549 -19.66 -12.51 -6.92
C SER A 549 -19.74 -11.02 -7.26
N LEU A 550 -18.61 -10.30 -7.23
CA LEU A 550 -18.59 -8.87 -7.53
C LEU A 550 -18.86 -8.59 -9.01
N MET A 551 -18.22 -9.34 -9.92
CA MET A 551 -18.46 -9.20 -11.35
C MET A 551 -19.92 -9.48 -11.70
N ALA A 552 -20.54 -10.50 -11.07
CA ALA A 552 -21.95 -10.79 -11.27
C ALA A 552 -22.88 -9.69 -10.74
N ALA A 553 -22.56 -9.13 -9.57
CA ALA A 553 -23.29 -7.99 -9.00
C ALA A 553 -23.17 -6.71 -9.84
N GLN A 554 -22.14 -6.59 -10.69
CA GLN A 554 -21.97 -5.49 -11.64
C GLN A 554 -22.62 -5.75 -13.00
N CYS A 555 -22.84 -7.01 -13.36
CA CYS A 555 -23.66 -7.37 -14.52
C CYS A 555 -25.16 -7.19 -14.27
N SER A 556 -25.57 -7.11 -13.00
CA SER A 556 -26.94 -6.91 -12.55
C SER A 556 -27.08 -5.54 -11.87
N ASP A 557 -28.26 -4.93 -11.84
CA ASP A 557 -28.51 -3.67 -11.10
C ASP A 557 -28.46 -3.83 -9.55
N ASP A 558 -27.78 -4.88 -9.06
CA ASP A 558 -27.76 -5.30 -7.67
C ASP A 558 -26.63 -4.66 -6.85
N LEU A 559 -25.59 -4.10 -7.48
CA LEU A 559 -24.47 -3.51 -6.75
C LEU A 559 -24.93 -2.39 -5.81
N ILE A 560 -25.71 -1.43 -6.30
CA ILE A 560 -26.18 -0.28 -5.51
C ILE A 560 -27.16 -0.75 -4.41
N LYS A 561 -28.08 -1.65 -4.75
CA LYS A 561 -29.08 -2.17 -3.78
C LYS A 561 -28.43 -2.94 -2.64
N SER A 562 -27.41 -3.75 -2.93
CA SER A 562 -26.71 -4.57 -1.93
C SER A 562 -25.78 -3.73 -1.05
N HIS A 563 -25.02 -2.79 -1.61
CA HIS A 563 -24.21 -1.85 -0.84
C HIS A 563 -25.07 -0.96 0.07
N LEU A 564 -26.18 -0.41 -0.43
CA LEU A 564 -27.07 0.42 0.41
C LEU A 564 -27.70 -0.36 1.57
N ARG A 565 -28.04 -1.64 1.38
CA ARG A 565 -28.65 -2.47 2.43
C ARG A 565 -27.67 -2.96 3.49
N LEU A 566 -26.43 -3.27 3.10
CA LEU A 566 -25.47 -3.95 3.97
C LEU A 566 -24.30 -3.08 4.44
N ASN A 567 -23.97 -2.02 3.70
CA ASN A 567 -22.84 -1.13 3.98
C ASN A 567 -23.32 0.22 4.57
N ARG A 568 -24.56 0.63 4.31
CA ARG A 568 -25.19 1.77 4.99
C ARG A 568 -26.03 1.28 6.16
N SER A 569 -25.67 1.69 7.39
CA SER A 569 -26.48 1.35 8.56
C SER A 569 -27.86 2.01 8.47
N THR A 570 -28.92 1.22 8.47
CA THR A 570 -30.28 1.70 8.79
C THR A 570 -30.44 2.02 10.29
N ARG A 571 -29.42 1.72 11.09
CA ARG A 571 -29.28 2.17 12.48
C ARG A 571 -28.52 3.50 12.51
N ASN A 572 -29.02 4.49 13.26
CA ASN A 572 -28.25 5.67 13.66
C ASN A 572 -27.04 5.18 14.49
N LEU A 573 -25.88 5.03 13.86
CA LEU A 573 -24.63 4.61 14.51
C LEU A 573 -23.90 5.78 15.20
N TYR A 574 -24.38 7.00 14.98
CA TYR A 574 -23.92 8.19 15.67
C TYR A 574 -24.97 8.57 16.72
N THR A 575 -24.70 8.27 17.99
CA THR A 575 -25.28 9.04 19.09
C THR A 575 -24.65 10.42 19.03
N ALA A 576 -25.31 11.36 18.36
CA ALA A 576 -25.07 12.77 18.60
C ALA A 576 -25.46 13.07 20.06
N ASP A 577 -24.66 13.93 20.69
CA ASP A 577 -24.82 14.53 22.02
C ASP A 577 -24.50 13.67 23.26
N ARG A 578 -23.23 13.72 23.66
CA ARG A 578 -22.86 13.85 25.08
C ARG A 578 -22.32 15.25 25.33
N LEU A 579 -23.17 16.27 25.21
CA LEU A 579 -22.93 17.57 25.82
C LEU A 579 -24.22 18.01 26.53
N SER A 580 -24.05 18.24 27.85
CA SER A 580 -24.98 18.84 28.82
C SER A 580 -26.34 18.18 29.07
N GLU A 581 -26.43 17.43 30.17
CA GLU A 581 -27.66 17.40 30.98
C GLU A 581 -27.35 17.81 32.42
N THR A 582 -27.63 19.08 32.72
CA THR A 582 -28.05 19.52 34.06
C THR A 582 -29.54 19.81 34.00
N THR A 583 -30.30 19.12 34.85
CA THR A 583 -31.62 19.49 35.40
C THR A 583 -32.80 19.75 34.45
N SER A 584 -33.75 18.81 34.38
CA SER A 584 -35.11 18.96 34.98
C SER A 584 -36.02 17.75 34.68
N MET A 585 -36.99 17.54 35.57
CA MET A 585 -37.85 16.36 35.74
C MET A 585 -39.04 16.26 34.75
N PRO A 586 -39.78 15.12 34.73
CA PRO A 586 -40.48 14.62 33.54
C PRO A 586 -41.96 15.03 33.47
N LEU A 587 -42.50 15.07 32.24
CA LEU A 587 -43.94 15.21 31.99
C LEU A 587 -44.44 14.02 31.16
N VAL A 588 -45.38 13.31 31.78
CA VAL A 588 -46.18 12.19 31.28
C VAL A 588 -47.20 12.67 30.24
N ARG A 589 -47.41 11.91 29.15
CA ARG A 589 -48.72 11.56 28.53
C ARG A 589 -48.49 10.68 27.28
N GLN A 590 -48.84 9.41 27.36
CA GLN A 590 -50.13 8.78 26.97
C GLN A 590 -50.18 8.35 25.50
N CYS A 591 -50.20 7.03 25.30
CA CYS A 591 -50.60 6.37 24.07
C CYS A 591 -52.10 6.58 23.81
N SER A 592 -52.46 6.80 22.54
CA SER A 592 -53.77 6.45 22.00
C SER A 592 -53.64 6.27 20.48
N SER A 593 -54.51 5.40 19.98
CA SER A 593 -54.46 4.64 18.74
C SER A 593 -55.08 5.35 17.53
N ASP A 594 -54.87 4.70 16.38
CA ASP A 594 -55.70 4.63 15.18
C ASP A 594 -55.46 5.59 14.00
N ASP A 595 -55.31 4.94 12.83
CA ASP A 595 -55.60 5.36 11.45
C ASP A 595 -54.47 5.87 10.52
N PRO A 596 -54.62 5.75 9.18
CA PRO A 596 -53.85 4.80 8.38
C PRO A 596 -52.84 5.48 7.42
N THR A 597 -51.94 4.65 6.89
CA THR A 597 -50.91 4.96 5.88
C THR A 597 -51.29 6.02 4.84
N PRO A 598 -50.40 7.01 4.61
CA PRO A 598 -50.14 7.56 3.29
C PRO A 598 -48.75 7.14 2.80
N GLY A 599 -48.65 6.84 1.49
CA GLY A 599 -47.44 6.36 0.83
C GLY A 599 -46.21 7.23 1.10
N ILE A 600 -45.09 6.57 1.39
CA ILE A 600 -43.79 7.23 1.59
C ILE A 600 -43.26 7.66 0.21
N GLN A 601 -43.37 8.95 -0.08
CA GLN A 601 -42.53 9.61 -1.08
C GLN A 601 -41.08 9.58 -0.60
N LEU A 602 -40.19 8.99 -1.40
CA LEU A 602 -38.74 9.06 -1.19
C LEU A 602 -38.28 10.54 -1.25
N PRO A 603 -37.46 11.02 -0.30
CA PRO A 603 -36.93 12.38 -0.38
C PRO A 603 -35.94 12.47 -1.55
N ALA A 604 -36.15 13.46 -2.43
CA ALA A 604 -35.22 13.80 -3.50
C ALA A 604 -33.87 14.25 -2.91
N THR A 605 -32.81 13.50 -3.16
CA THR A 605 -31.45 13.80 -2.72
C THR A 605 -30.79 14.81 -3.66
N ASN A 606 -31.14 16.09 -3.52
CA ASN A 606 -30.34 17.19 -4.06
C ASN A 606 -29.64 17.90 -2.89
N SER A 607 -28.40 17.52 -2.60
CA SER A 607 -27.55 18.25 -1.66
C SER A 607 -27.05 19.51 -2.35
N ARG A 608 -27.50 20.69 -1.89
CA ARG A 608 -27.12 22.00 -2.46
C ARG A 608 -25.87 22.53 -1.77
N LEU A 609 -24.86 22.92 -2.55
CA LEU A 609 -23.65 23.56 -2.04
C LEU A 609 -23.59 25.00 -2.58
N ASN A 610 -23.65 26.00 -1.70
CA ASN A 610 -23.48 27.40 -2.07
C ASN A 610 -22.03 27.81 -1.78
N VAL A 611 -21.29 28.21 -2.81
CA VAL A 611 -19.95 28.77 -2.67
C VAL A 611 -19.99 30.26 -3.00
N SER A 612 -19.62 31.09 -2.04
CA SER A 612 -19.47 32.53 -2.23
C SER A 612 -18.00 32.85 -2.51
N LEU A 613 -17.69 33.41 -3.66
CA LEU A 613 -16.35 33.91 -3.99
C LEU A 613 -16.34 35.43 -3.87
N HIS A 614 -15.51 35.96 -2.96
CA HIS A 614 -15.20 37.38 -2.92
C HIS A 614 -13.96 37.65 -3.77
N SER A 615 -14.10 38.46 -4.82
CA SER A 615 -12.96 39.15 -5.44
C SER A 615 -13.02 40.64 -5.10
N LYS A 616 -11.86 41.26 -4.86
CA LYS A 616 -11.75 42.70 -4.65
C LYS A 616 -12.15 43.40 -5.96
N GLY A 617 -13.38 43.89 -6.04
CA GLY A 617 -13.79 44.81 -7.10
C GLY A 617 -15.22 44.74 -7.61
N ASN A 618 -16.04 43.76 -7.21
CA ASN A 618 -17.47 43.78 -7.56
C ASN A 618 -18.30 42.95 -6.59
N SER A 619 -19.40 43.53 -6.08
CA SER A 619 -20.32 42.88 -5.15
C SER A 619 -21.15 41.79 -5.83
N ASP A 620 -21.18 40.62 -5.18
CA ASP A 620 -22.09 39.48 -5.31
C ASP A 620 -22.43 38.97 -6.72
N ARG A 621 -21.56 38.07 -7.23
CA ARG A 621 -22.00 37.03 -8.19
C ARG A 621 -22.10 35.68 -7.48
N THR A 622 -23.33 35.23 -7.27
CA THR A 622 -23.60 33.85 -6.83
C THR A 622 -23.58 32.93 -8.04
N ILE A 623 -22.58 32.05 -8.14
CA ILE A 623 -22.57 30.99 -9.16
C ILE A 623 -23.28 29.77 -8.57
N ARG A 624 -24.32 29.30 -9.27
CA ARG A 624 -25.04 28.06 -8.91
C ARG A 624 -24.35 26.90 -9.60
N VAL A 625 -23.93 25.90 -8.81
CA VAL A 625 -23.39 24.65 -9.35
C VAL A 625 -24.31 23.53 -8.87
N ASP A 626 -25.10 22.98 -9.79
CA ASP A 626 -25.85 21.75 -9.54
C ASP A 626 -24.90 20.56 -9.76
N THR A 627 -24.47 19.91 -8.68
CA THR A 627 -23.62 18.71 -8.76
C THR A 627 -24.48 17.45 -8.59
N ASN A 628 -24.56 16.64 -9.65
CA ASN A 628 -24.95 15.23 -9.51
C ASN A 628 -23.72 14.45 -9.05
N CYS A 629 -23.61 14.21 -7.74
CA CYS A 629 -22.60 13.31 -7.18
C CYS A 629 -22.93 11.84 -7.50
N SER A 630 -22.70 11.44 -8.75
CA SER A 630 -22.41 10.06 -9.09
C SER A 630 -20.91 9.95 -9.36
N ASN A 631 -20.24 9.08 -8.62
CA ASN A 631 -18.82 8.71 -8.71
C ASN A 631 -17.89 9.41 -7.71
N ILE A 632 -17.94 8.93 -6.46
CA ILE A 632 -16.74 8.77 -5.64
C ILE A 632 -16.72 7.29 -5.20
N LEU A 633 -16.05 6.49 -6.02
CA LEU A 633 -15.37 5.25 -5.64
C LEU A 633 -14.01 5.29 -6.35
#